data_AF-A0A5B9QIZ8-F1
#
_entry.id   AF-A0A5B9QIZ8-F1
#
_cell.length_a   1.000
_cell.length_b   1.000
_cell.length_c   1.000
_cell.angle_alpha   90.00
_cell.angle_beta   90.00
_cell.angle_gamma   90.00
#
_symmetry.space_group_name_H-M   'P 1'
#
loop_
_entity.id
_entity.type
_entity.pdbx_description
1 polymer ?
#
loop_
_entity_poly.entity_id
_entity_poly.type
_entity_poly.pdbx_seq_one_letter_code
_entity_poly.pdbx_strand_id
1 'polypeptide(L)'
;MKYHPHAAHNSQPSDVGGGTSPTLECPSHRLHPDSEQVRHLLEQLDDVVFQAIRGDAASLAKAHQLWPQVVEMIGWELVEESREQYLRYATDLMRECEADRVRNPEHAIAAIEVIELLTGQ
;
A
#
# COMPACT_ATOMS: atom_id res chain seq x y z
N MET A 1 44.37 4.73 -39.54
CA MET A 1 43.18 5.11 -40.32
C MET A 1 42.86 4.05 -41.36
N LYS A 2 41.81 3.26 -41.11
CA LYS A 2 41.15 2.42 -42.11
C LYS A 2 39.66 2.45 -41.79
N TYR A 3 38.90 3.15 -42.64
CA TYR A 3 37.45 3.24 -42.59
C TYR A 3 36.85 1.94 -43.14
N HIS A 4 35.88 1.35 -42.42
CA HIS A 4 34.98 0.35 -42.98
C HIS A 4 33.58 0.95 -43.12
N PRO A 5 32.93 0.80 -44.28
CA PRO A 5 31.63 1.39 -44.60
C PRO A 5 30.48 0.56 -44.01
N HIS A 6 29.47 1.24 -43.45
CA HIS A 6 28.17 0.63 -43.15
C HIS A 6 27.30 0.67 -44.41
N ALA A 7 27.03 -0.47 -45.03
CA ALA A 7 26.02 -0.62 -46.08
C ALA A 7 24.66 -1.02 -45.48
N ALA A 8 23.60 -0.65 -46.18
CA ALA A 8 22.25 -0.43 -45.70
C ALA A 8 21.23 -1.54 -46.08
N HIS A 9 20.10 -1.52 -45.34
CA HIS A 9 18.73 -1.97 -45.68
C HIS A 9 18.39 -3.46 -45.94
N ASN A 10 17.37 -3.97 -45.25
CA ASN A 10 16.04 -4.35 -45.79
C ASN A 10 15.11 -4.84 -44.63
N SER A 11 14.01 -4.15 -44.27
CA SER A 11 12.58 -4.45 -44.59
C SER A 11 12.20 -5.94 -44.45
N GLN A 12 11.14 -6.41 -43.76
CA GLN A 12 9.81 -5.86 -43.48
C GLN A 12 9.05 -6.84 -42.51
N PRO A 13 7.69 -6.84 -42.38
CA PRO A 13 6.93 -6.61 -41.15
C PRO A 13 6.28 -7.89 -40.53
N SER A 14 5.71 -7.78 -39.32
CA SER A 14 4.54 -8.59 -38.94
C SER A 14 3.76 -7.88 -37.84
N ASP A 15 2.65 -7.31 -38.28
CA ASP A 15 1.48 -6.95 -37.48
C ASP A 15 0.97 -8.18 -36.73
N VAL A 16 0.89 -8.09 -35.40
CA VAL A 16 -0.06 -8.88 -34.61
C VAL A 16 -0.62 -7.94 -33.55
N GLY A 17 -1.90 -7.66 -33.72
CA GLY A 17 -2.71 -6.90 -32.78
C GLY A 17 -2.71 -7.52 -31.39
N GLY A 18 -2.76 -6.64 -30.40
CA GLY A 18 -2.85 -6.97 -28.99
C GLY A 18 -3.14 -5.70 -28.23
N GLY A 19 -4.33 -5.16 -28.44
CA GLY A 19 -4.83 -4.01 -27.70
C GLY A 19 -4.95 -4.36 -26.23
N THR A 20 -3.89 -4.11 -25.49
CA THR A 20 -3.92 -3.68 -24.10
C THR A 20 -2.79 -2.68 -23.98
N SER A 21 -3.08 -1.42 -24.33
CA SER A 21 -2.27 -0.32 -23.81
C SER A 21 -2.12 -0.56 -22.31
N PRO A 22 -0.90 -0.68 -21.76
CA PRO A 22 -0.76 -0.56 -20.32
C PRO A 22 -1.40 0.77 -19.99
N THR A 23 -2.36 0.77 -19.08
CA THR A 23 -2.87 1.98 -18.45
C THR A 23 -1.62 2.73 -18.00
N LEU A 24 -1.23 3.75 -18.76
CA LEU A 24 -0.20 4.69 -18.39
C LEU A 24 -0.82 5.46 -17.24
N GLU A 25 -0.78 4.85 -16.05
CA GLU A 25 -0.89 5.59 -14.81
C GLU A 25 0.14 6.70 -14.93
N CYS A 26 -0.34 7.93 -15.06
CA CYS A 26 0.53 9.09 -15.14
C CYS A 26 1.50 9.00 -13.96
N PRO A 27 2.82 8.80 -14.19
CA PRO A 27 3.79 8.63 -13.11
C PRO A 27 3.92 9.87 -12.23
N SER A 28 3.32 10.99 -12.67
CA SER A 28 3.50 12.33 -12.13
C SER A 28 2.73 12.62 -10.84
N HIS A 29 1.86 11.72 -10.36
CA HIS A 29 1.12 11.91 -9.11
C HIS A 29 1.68 11.14 -7.91
N ARG A 30 2.52 10.12 -8.16
CA ARG A 30 3.10 9.33 -7.08
C ARG A 30 4.32 10.03 -6.50
N LEU A 31 4.41 10.06 -5.18
CA LEU A 31 5.56 10.62 -4.50
C LEU A 31 6.81 9.75 -4.74
N HIS A 32 7.98 10.38 -4.77
CA HIS A 32 9.24 9.66 -4.87
C HIS A 32 9.45 8.83 -3.58
N PRO A 33 9.81 7.53 -3.67
CA PRO A 33 9.91 6.62 -2.52
C PRO A 33 10.82 7.14 -1.41
N ASP A 34 11.96 7.74 -1.78
CA ASP A 34 12.92 8.29 -0.82
C ASP A 34 12.62 9.72 -0.36
N SER A 35 11.43 10.26 -0.67
CA SER A 35 11.08 11.61 -0.24
C SER A 35 10.71 11.63 1.25
N GLU A 36 11.10 12.70 1.95
CA GLU A 36 10.67 12.99 3.32
C GLU A 36 9.13 12.95 3.46
N GLN A 37 8.42 13.27 2.38
CA GLN A 37 6.97 13.28 2.36
C GLN A 37 6.37 11.86 2.38
N VAL A 38 6.97 10.89 1.69
CA VAL A 38 6.56 9.47 1.79
C VAL A 38 6.79 8.96 3.20
N ARG A 39 7.97 9.24 3.77
CA ARG A 39 8.28 8.84 5.16
C ARG A 39 7.26 9.40 6.14
N HIS A 40 6.93 10.69 6.02
CA HIS A 40 5.96 11.33 6.91
C HIS A 40 4.54 10.77 6.75
N LEU A 41 4.14 10.35 5.54
CA LEU A 41 2.84 9.70 5.33
C LEU A 41 2.79 8.31 5.96
N LEU A 42 3.86 7.53 5.82
CA LEU A 42 3.96 6.21 6.44
C LEU A 42 3.98 6.30 7.97
N GLU A 43 4.74 7.24 8.55
CA GLU A 43 4.76 7.48 10.00
C GLU A 43 3.38 7.89 10.54
N GLN A 44 2.67 8.76 9.83
CA GLN A 44 1.29 9.13 10.20
C GLN A 44 0.33 7.96 10.08
N LEU A 45 0.51 7.12 9.06
CA LEU A 45 -0.31 5.94 8.86
C LEU A 45 -0.07 4.92 9.98
N ASP A 46 1.19 4.68 10.36
CA ASP A 46 1.57 3.82 11.48
C ASP A 46 0.84 4.25 12.75
N ASP A 47 0.98 5.51 13.15
CA ASP A 47 0.36 6.04 14.37
C ASP A 47 -1.15 5.84 14.38
N VAL A 48 -1.81 6.17 13.26
CA VAL A 48 -3.27 6.06 13.13
C VAL A 48 -3.72 4.60 13.18
N VAL A 49 -3.07 3.72 12.43
CA VAL A 49 -3.47 2.30 12.34
C VAL A 49 -3.21 1.58 13.66
N PHE A 50 -2.09 1.83 14.33
CA PHE A 50 -1.81 1.20 15.62
C PHE A 50 -2.76 1.66 16.73
N GLN A 51 -3.13 2.94 16.77
CA GLN A 51 -4.12 3.42 17.73
C GLN A 51 -5.53 2.89 17.41
N ALA A 52 -5.88 2.79 16.12
CA ALA A 52 -7.14 2.17 15.70
C ALA A 52 -7.22 0.71 16.15
N ILE A 53 -6.16 -0.09 15.94
CA ILE A 53 -6.09 -1.48 16.40
C ILE A 53 -6.25 -1.59 17.93
N ARG A 54 -5.76 -0.60 18.68
CA ARG A 54 -5.90 -0.52 20.14
C ARG A 54 -7.28 -0.03 20.61
N GLY A 55 -8.24 0.16 19.71
CA GLY A 55 -9.61 0.56 20.05
C GLY A 55 -9.88 2.06 20.07
N ASP A 56 -8.95 2.90 19.59
CA ASP A 56 -9.22 4.34 19.47
C ASP A 56 -10.14 4.63 18.28
N ALA A 57 -11.40 4.95 18.57
CA ALA A 57 -12.44 5.16 17.55
C ALA A 57 -12.14 6.35 16.62
N ALA A 58 -11.45 7.40 17.11
CA ALA A 58 -11.09 8.55 16.29
C ALA A 58 -10.00 8.19 15.27
N SER A 59 -9.04 7.38 15.70
CA SER A 59 -7.98 6.82 14.88
C SER A 59 -8.54 5.84 13.86
N LEU A 60 -9.52 5.02 14.24
CA LEU A 60 -10.20 4.13 13.29
C LEU A 60 -10.93 4.91 12.18
N ALA A 61 -11.71 5.93 12.55
CA ALA A 61 -12.35 6.81 11.57
C ALA A 61 -11.32 7.50 10.66
N LYS A 62 -10.18 7.91 11.22
CA LYS A 62 -9.07 8.50 10.46
C LYS A 62 -8.39 7.46 9.55
N ALA A 63 -8.24 6.21 9.98
CA ALA A 63 -7.64 5.12 9.20
C ALA A 63 -8.45 4.88 7.92
N HIS A 64 -9.78 4.83 8.01
CA HIS A 64 -10.66 4.69 6.84
C HIS A 64 -10.48 5.79 5.79
N GLN A 65 -10.12 7.00 6.22
CA GLN A 65 -9.87 8.11 5.31
C GLN A 65 -8.44 8.11 4.78
N LEU A 66 -7.46 7.88 5.66
CA LEU A 66 -6.05 8.02 5.37
C LEU A 66 -5.51 6.87 4.53
N TRP A 67 -5.93 5.64 4.80
CA TRP A 67 -5.47 4.45 4.09
C TRP A 67 -5.60 4.56 2.56
N PRO A 68 -6.79 4.80 1.97
CA PRO A 68 -6.92 4.90 0.51
C PRO A 68 -6.13 6.07 -0.07
N GLN A 69 -6.03 7.20 0.65
CA GLN A 69 -5.24 8.36 0.21
C GLN A 69 -3.75 8.03 0.14
N VAL A 70 -3.21 7.36 1.15
CA VAL A 70 -1.79 6.97 1.15
C VAL A 70 -1.52 5.98 0.02
N VAL A 71 -2.38 4.97 -0.15
CA VAL A 71 -2.26 3.98 -1.25
C VAL A 71 -2.24 4.68 -2.62
N GLU A 72 -3.11 5.68 -2.84
CA GLU A 72 -3.16 6.45 -4.08
C GLU A 72 -1.90 7.32 -4.27
N MET A 73 -1.42 7.96 -3.20
CA MET A 73 -0.30 8.90 -3.25
C MET A 73 1.07 8.24 -3.40
N ILE A 74 1.30 7.08 -2.79
CA ILE A 74 2.62 6.44 -2.77
C ILE A 74 2.67 5.10 -3.52
N GLY A 75 1.51 4.53 -3.86
CA GLY A 75 1.41 3.24 -4.55
C GLY A 75 1.38 2.06 -3.60
N TRP A 76 0.85 0.94 -4.10
CA TRP A 76 0.68 -0.30 -3.32
C TRP A 76 2.02 -0.87 -2.85
N GLU A 77 3.03 -0.80 -3.70
CA GLU A 77 4.34 -1.41 -3.49
C GLU A 77 5.06 -0.86 -2.25
N LEU A 78 4.80 0.42 -1.90
CA LEU A 78 5.40 1.06 -0.73
C LEU A 78 4.60 0.82 0.55
N VAL A 79 3.27 0.72 0.46
CA VAL A 79 2.43 0.47 1.65
C VAL A 79 2.36 -0.99 2.05
N GLU A 80 2.66 -1.92 1.13
CA GLU A 80 2.52 -3.36 1.34
C GLU A 80 3.34 -3.86 2.53
N GLU A 81 4.60 -3.41 2.66
CA GLU A 81 5.46 -3.79 3.78
C GLU A 81 4.88 -3.34 5.12
N SER A 82 4.42 -2.09 5.23
CA SER A 82 3.78 -1.57 6.45
C SER A 82 2.46 -2.30 6.75
N ARG A 83 1.66 -2.59 5.71
CA ARG A 83 0.38 -3.29 5.83
C ARG A 83 0.53 -4.67 6.46
N GLU A 84 1.54 -5.43 6.05
CA GLU A 84 1.82 -6.75 6.64
C GLU A 84 2.13 -6.64 8.14
N GLN A 85 2.85 -5.60 8.54
CA GLN A 85 3.16 -5.35 9.95
C GLN A 85 1.90 -5.00 10.75
N TYR A 86 1.00 -4.20 10.19
CA TYR A 86 -0.28 -3.87 10.83
C TYR A 86 -1.15 -5.11 11.01
N LEU A 87 -1.27 -5.96 9.98
CA LEU A 87 -2.06 -7.19 10.03
C LEU A 87 -1.52 -8.17 11.07
N ARG A 88 -0.19 -8.32 11.13
CA ARG A 88 0.46 -9.13 12.17
C ARG A 88 0.12 -8.60 13.56
N TYR A 89 0.27 -7.29 13.77
CA TYR A 89 -0.03 -6.67 15.06
C TYR A 89 -1.51 -6.81 15.46
N ALA A 90 -2.45 -6.57 14.53
CA ALA A 90 -3.88 -6.75 14.78
C ALA A 90 -4.21 -8.20 15.15
N THR A 91 -3.63 -9.16 14.43
CA THR A 91 -3.83 -10.60 14.71
C THR A 91 -3.26 -11.01 16.07
N ASP A 92 -2.07 -10.52 16.42
CA ASP A 92 -1.45 -10.84 17.71
C ASP A 92 -2.25 -10.22 18.87
N LEU A 93 -2.71 -8.97 18.73
CA LEU A 93 -3.58 -8.34 19.73
C LEU A 93 -4.90 -9.10 19.90
N MET A 94 -5.51 -9.59 18.81
CA MET A 94 -6.72 -10.41 18.90
C MET A 94 -6.48 -11.70 19.69
N ARG A 95 -5.36 -12.39 19.44
CA ARG A 95 -4.98 -13.61 20.19
C ARG A 95 -4.77 -13.31 21.67
N GLU A 96 -4.16 -12.19 22.00
CA GLU A 96 -3.99 -11.74 23.38
C GLU A 96 -5.34 -11.47 24.05
N CYS A 97 -6.26 -10.77 23.35
CA CYS A 97 -7.60 -10.50 23.85
C CYS A 97 -8.45 -11.77 24.07
N GLU A 98 -8.21 -12.83 23.28
CA GLU A 98 -8.85 -14.14 23.48
C GLU A 98 -8.28 -14.90 24.69
N ALA A 99 -6.98 -14.76 24.95
CA ALA A 99 -6.30 -15.41 26.06
C ALA A 99 -6.58 -14.73 27.41
N ASP A 100 -6.77 -13.40 27.41
CA ASP A 100 -6.99 -12.63 28.62
C ASP A 100 -8.44 -12.77 29.09
N ARG A 101 -8.66 -13.14 30.36
CA ARG A 101 -10.01 -13.42 30.91
C ARG A 101 -10.89 -12.17 30.99
N VAL A 102 -10.31 -10.99 30.84
CA VAL A 102 -11.00 -9.70 30.74
C VAL A 102 -11.19 -9.41 29.25
N ARG A 103 -12.25 -9.98 28.68
CA ARG A 103 -12.63 -9.75 27.29
C ARG A 103 -12.93 -8.27 27.09
N ASN A 104 -12.11 -7.55 26.32
CA ASN A 104 -12.42 -6.21 25.85
C ASN A 104 -12.98 -6.29 24.42
N PRO A 105 -14.31 -6.42 24.25
CA PRO A 105 -14.91 -6.61 22.94
C PRO A 105 -14.70 -5.43 22.00
N GLU A 106 -14.52 -4.22 22.53
CA GLU A 106 -14.32 -3.02 21.71
C GLU A 106 -12.98 -3.06 20.96
N HIS A 107 -11.92 -3.52 21.62
CA HIS A 107 -10.62 -3.71 20.98
C HIS A 107 -10.66 -4.81 19.91
N ALA A 108 -11.37 -5.91 20.18
CA ALA A 108 -11.51 -7.00 19.23
C ALA A 108 -12.28 -6.55 17.97
N ILE A 109 -13.35 -5.78 18.14
CA ILE A 109 -14.12 -5.22 17.02
C ILE A 109 -13.25 -4.25 16.21
N ALA A 110 -12.55 -3.32 16.88
CA ALA A 110 -11.70 -2.36 16.20
C ALA A 110 -10.56 -3.04 15.42
N ALA A 111 -9.93 -4.08 15.98
CA ALA A 111 -8.92 -4.85 15.28
C ALA A 111 -9.47 -5.56 14.03
N ILE A 112 -10.69 -6.13 14.11
CA ILE A 112 -11.37 -6.75 12.97
C ILE A 112 -11.66 -5.70 11.89
N GLU A 113 -12.19 -4.53 12.25
CA GLU A 113 -12.48 -3.46 11.30
C GLU A 113 -11.22 -2.95 10.59
N VAL A 114 -10.09 -2.85 11.30
CA VAL A 114 -8.80 -2.54 10.67
C VAL A 114 -8.35 -3.66 9.73
N ILE A 115 -8.49 -4.93 10.11
CA ILE A 115 -8.15 -6.06 9.23
C ILE A 115 -9.00 -6.02 7.95
N GLU A 116 -10.30 -5.77 8.07
CA GLU A 116 -11.22 -5.63 6.92
C GLU A 116 -10.80 -4.46 6.03
N LEU A 117 -10.47 -3.30 6.61
CA LEU A 117 -9.96 -2.14 5.87
C LEU A 117 -8.67 -2.47 5.08
N LEU A 118 -7.73 -3.18 5.70
CA LEU A 118 -6.43 -3.51 5.11
C LEU A 118 -6.46 -4.70 4.14
N THR A 119 -7.57 -5.44 4.08
CA THR A 119 -7.75 -6.61 3.20
C THR A 119 -8.81 -6.42 2.13
N GLY A 120 -9.71 -5.44 2.27
CA GLY A 120 -10.82 -5.15 1.37
C GLY A 120 -10.45 -4.49 0.03
N GLN A 121 -9.34 -4.91 -0.58
CA GLN A 121 -8.90 -4.46 -1.91
C GLN A 121 -9.83 -4.95 -3.03
#